data_AF-E2S4F3-F1
#
_entry.id   AF-E2S4F3-F1
#
_cell.length_a   1.000
_cell.length_b   1.000
_cell.length_c   1.000
_cell.angle_alpha   90.00
_cell.angle_beta   90.00
_cell.angle_gamma   90.00
#
_symmetry.space_group_name_H-M   'P 1'
#
loop_
_entity.id
_entity.type
_entity.pdbx_description
1 polymer ?
#
loop_
_entity_poly.entity_id
_entity_poly.type
_entity_poly.pdbx_seq_one_letter_code
_entity_poly.pdbx_strand_id
1 'polypeptide(L)'
;MSAAADNSIRAQFQPEVDEFIDDLNTFATGSYLQDEDKDLWEEPFDPAVLPDLKKRLEMFLDALDLLGDDPEGDALVKVVAPFYENLEEFNEKHANAVLEPEEKADIETLVFRAAAATGATDEALNELPELE
;
A
#
# COMPACT_ATOMS: atom_id res chain seq x y z
N MET A 1 16.19 -15.71 17.29
CA MET A 1 15.56 -14.97 16.19
C MET A 1 16.54 -13.87 15.81
N SER A 2 16.87 -13.76 14.52
CA SER A 2 17.95 -12.88 14.05
C SER A 2 17.53 -11.42 14.19
N ALA A 3 18.42 -10.57 14.68
CA ALA A 3 18.25 -9.12 14.77
C ALA A 3 17.99 -8.43 13.41
N ALA A 4 18.10 -9.16 12.30
CA ALA A 4 17.80 -8.66 10.96
C ALA A 4 16.28 -8.53 10.68
N ALA A 5 15.41 -9.28 11.36
CA ALA A 5 13.96 -9.21 11.09
C ALA A 5 13.31 -7.92 11.62
N ASP A 6 13.83 -7.38 12.74
CA ASP A 6 13.35 -6.13 13.35
C ASP A 6 13.78 -4.86 12.60
N ASN A 7 14.62 -4.98 11.55
CA ASN A 7 15.15 -3.87 10.75
C ASN A 7 14.75 -3.94 9.27
N SER A 8 13.79 -4.80 8.88
CA SER A 8 13.30 -4.85 7.51
C SER A 8 12.42 -3.65 7.17
N ILE A 9 12.39 -3.23 5.91
CA ILE A 9 11.47 -2.22 5.39
C ILE A 9 10.03 -2.64 5.71
N ARG A 10 9.69 -3.93 5.53
CA ARG A 10 8.37 -4.42 5.95
C ARG A 10 8.09 -4.17 7.43
N ALA A 11 9.00 -4.52 8.34
CA ALA A 11 8.78 -4.30 9.77
C ALA A 11 8.65 -2.80 10.11
N GLN A 12 9.41 -1.94 9.45
CA GLN A 12 9.37 -0.50 9.65
C GLN A 12 8.02 0.11 9.24
N PHE A 13 7.46 -0.32 8.11
CA PHE A 13 6.23 0.26 7.54
C PHE A 13 4.96 -0.55 7.85
N GLN A 14 5.06 -1.71 8.52
CA GLN A 14 3.91 -2.51 8.91
C GLN A 14 2.84 -1.72 9.70
N PRO A 15 3.19 -0.84 10.66
CA PRO A 15 2.18 -0.05 11.36
C PRO A 15 1.34 0.83 10.43
N GLU A 16 1.95 1.42 9.39
CA GLU A 16 1.27 2.27 8.41
C GLU A 16 0.38 1.44 7.49
N VAL A 17 0.83 0.25 7.08
CA VAL A 17 -0.01 -0.71 6.34
C VAL A 17 -1.20 -1.17 7.18
N ASP A 18 -0.98 -1.45 8.46
CA ASP A 18 -2.03 -1.90 9.37
C ASP A 18 -3.08 -0.81 9.60
N GLU A 19 -2.65 0.45 9.79
CA GLU A 19 -3.52 1.62 9.94
C GLU A 19 -4.33 1.88 8.66
N PHE A 20 -3.69 1.90 7.50
CA PHE A 20 -4.36 2.10 6.21
C PHE A 20 -5.47 1.06 5.95
N ILE A 21 -5.20 -0.22 6.27
CA ILE A 21 -6.18 -1.30 6.11
C ILE A 21 -7.31 -1.20 7.14
N ASP A 22 -7.03 -0.74 8.36
CA ASP A 22 -8.05 -0.55 9.40
C ASP A 22 -8.99 0.63 9.08
N ASP A 23 -8.44 1.71 8.52
CA ASP A 23 -9.22 2.86 8.05
C ASP A 23 -10.16 2.43 6.92
N LEU A 24 -9.64 1.72 5.91
CA LEU A 24 -10.46 1.15 4.84
C LEU A 24 -11.54 0.21 5.37
N ASN A 25 -11.23 -0.63 6.36
CA ASN A 25 -12.21 -1.50 6.98
C ASN A 25 -13.29 -0.70 7.74
N THR A 26 -12.90 0.38 8.41
CA THR A 26 -13.83 1.29 9.10
C THR A 26 -14.80 1.94 8.12
N PHE A 27 -14.30 2.42 6.98
CA PHE A 27 -15.12 2.96 5.90
C PHE A 27 -16.03 1.90 5.29
N ALA A 28 -15.46 0.75 4.91
CA ALA A 28 -16.16 -0.35 4.25
C ALA A 28 -17.18 -1.06 5.13
N THR A 29 -17.13 -0.92 6.45
CA THR A 29 -18.11 -1.56 7.35
C THR A 29 -19.09 -0.57 7.96
N GLY A 30 -18.87 0.73 7.73
CA GLY A 30 -19.61 1.81 8.37
C GLY A 30 -19.56 1.72 9.90
N SER A 31 -18.45 1.24 10.47
CA SER A 31 -18.34 1.01 11.94
C SER A 31 -18.41 2.30 12.76
N TYR A 32 -18.17 3.44 12.11
CA TYR A 32 -18.28 4.78 12.66
C TYR A 32 -19.72 5.33 12.68
N LEU A 33 -20.66 4.67 11.99
CA LEU A 33 -22.04 5.11 11.88
C LEU A 33 -22.85 4.71 13.12
N GLN A 34 -23.90 5.48 13.41
CA GLN A 34 -24.92 5.07 14.37
C GLN A 34 -25.80 3.98 13.75
N ASP A 35 -26.40 3.14 14.58
CA ASP A 35 -27.27 2.04 14.12
C ASP A 35 -28.39 2.54 13.18
N GLU A 36 -28.96 3.72 13.46
CA GLU A 36 -30.02 4.32 12.65
C GLU A 36 -29.55 4.81 11.27
N ASP A 37 -28.29 5.22 11.13
CA ASP A 37 -27.70 5.62 9.85
C ASP A 37 -27.26 4.38 9.04
N LYS A 38 -26.89 3.30 9.74
CA LYS A 38 -26.43 2.05 9.11
C LYS A 38 -27.51 1.35 8.29
N ASP A 39 -28.78 1.52 8.66
CA ASP A 39 -29.93 0.97 7.93
C ASP A 39 -30.11 1.60 6.53
N LEU A 40 -29.57 2.79 6.30
CA LEU A 40 -29.64 3.52 5.02
C LEU A 40 -28.29 3.56 4.27
N TRP A 41 -27.25 2.98 4.87
CA TRP A 41 -25.91 2.99 4.32
C TRP A 41 -25.68 1.76 3.44
N GLU A 42 -25.10 2.00 2.28
CA GLU A 42 -24.67 0.96 1.36
C GLU A 42 -23.15 0.80 1.48
N GLU A 43 -22.72 -0.45 1.61
CA GLU A 43 -21.31 -0.79 1.66
C GLU A 43 -20.61 -0.37 0.36
N PRO A 44 -19.53 0.46 0.43
CA PRO A 44 -18.86 0.97 -0.77
C PRO A 44 -18.14 -0.15 -1.52
N PHE A 45 -17.58 -1.12 -0.79
CA PHE A 45 -16.95 -2.32 -1.32
C PHE A 45 -16.93 -3.42 -0.25
N ASP A 46 -16.80 -4.69 -0.66
CA ASP A 46 -16.75 -5.83 0.25
C ASP A 46 -15.44 -5.82 1.08
N PRO A 47 -15.46 -5.62 2.41
CA PRO A 47 -14.25 -5.58 3.25
C PRO A 47 -13.46 -6.90 3.24
N ALA A 48 -14.04 -8.01 2.78
CA ALA A 48 -13.33 -9.28 2.64
C ALA A 48 -12.16 -9.23 1.63
N VAL A 49 -12.07 -8.18 0.82
CA VAL A 49 -10.97 -7.96 -0.14
C VAL A 49 -9.72 -7.37 0.52
N LEU A 50 -9.86 -6.73 1.69
CA LEU A 50 -8.77 -6.00 2.36
C LEU A 50 -7.57 -6.88 2.77
N PRO A 51 -7.74 -8.15 3.18
CA PRO A 51 -6.59 -9.03 3.39
C PRO A 51 -5.76 -9.27 2.12
N ASP A 52 -6.35 -9.26 0.93
CA ASP A 52 -5.61 -9.38 -0.34
C ASP A 52 -4.84 -8.10 -0.65
N LEU A 53 -5.46 -6.92 -0.45
CA LEU A 53 -4.80 -5.62 -0.58
C LEU A 53 -3.60 -5.52 0.36
N LYS A 54 -3.80 -5.84 1.65
CA LYS A 54 -2.75 -5.86 2.67
C LYS A 54 -1.57 -6.71 2.23
N LYS A 55 -1.84 -7.90 1.71
CA LYS A 55 -0.79 -8.80 1.23
C LYS A 55 0.01 -8.22 0.07
N ARG A 56 -0.62 -7.47 -0.84
CA ARG A 56 0.08 -6.80 -1.95
C ARG A 56 1.02 -5.71 -1.45
N LEU A 57 0.57 -4.89 -0.50
CA LEU A 57 1.40 -3.88 0.16
C LEU A 57 2.59 -4.54 0.86
N GLU A 58 2.35 -5.59 1.63
CA GLU A 58 3.40 -6.33 2.34
C GLU A 58 4.41 -7.00 1.40
N MET A 59 3.95 -7.60 0.30
CA MET A 59 4.82 -8.20 -0.72
C MET A 59 5.67 -7.15 -1.44
N PHE A 60 5.14 -5.95 -1.63
CA PHE A 60 5.90 -4.82 -2.16
C PHE A 60 7.02 -4.40 -1.19
N LEU A 61 6.72 -4.26 0.10
CA LEU A 61 7.73 -3.94 1.10
C LEU A 61 8.81 -5.03 1.21
N ASP A 62 8.42 -6.31 1.18
CA ASP A 62 9.35 -7.45 1.10
C ASP A 62 10.23 -7.35 -0.17
N ALA A 63 9.69 -6.90 -1.30
CA ALA A 63 10.45 -6.76 -2.54
C ALA A 63 11.50 -5.64 -2.48
N LEU A 64 11.21 -4.55 -1.77
CA LEU A 64 12.19 -3.49 -1.50
C LEU A 64 13.34 -4.02 -0.62
N ASP A 65 13.05 -4.83 0.39
CA ASP A 65 14.09 -5.47 1.21
C ASP A 65 15.05 -6.33 0.37
N LEU A 66 14.57 -6.92 -0.74
CA LEU A 66 15.38 -7.74 -1.64
C LEU A 66 16.28 -6.93 -2.58
N LEU A 67 16.03 -5.62 -2.77
CA LEU A 67 16.89 -4.76 -3.57
C LEU A 67 18.25 -4.51 -2.88
N GLY A 68 18.26 -4.52 -1.55
CA GLY A 68 19.42 -4.16 -0.74
C GLY A 68 19.60 -2.64 -0.63
N ASP A 69 20.77 -2.24 -0.12
CA ASP A 69 21.08 -0.84 0.17
C ASP A 69 21.42 -0.04 -1.10
N ASP A 70 21.01 1.23 -1.13
CA ASP A 70 21.29 2.23 -2.17
C ASP A 70 20.95 1.79 -3.61
N PRO A 71 19.72 1.31 -3.91
CA PRO A 71 19.36 0.89 -5.25
C PRO A 71 19.27 2.09 -6.22
N GLU A 72 19.65 1.84 -7.47
CA GLU A 72 19.49 2.78 -8.59
C GLU A 72 18.01 2.89 -9.01
N GLY A 73 17.63 3.99 -9.66
CA GLY A 73 16.24 4.27 -10.08
C GLY A 73 15.63 3.14 -10.94
N ASP A 74 16.39 2.67 -11.93
CA ASP A 74 16.04 1.51 -12.78
C ASP A 74 15.68 0.22 -12.01
N ALA A 75 16.23 0.02 -10.81
CA ALA A 75 15.93 -1.12 -9.96
C ALA A 75 14.63 -0.90 -9.17
N LEU A 76 14.43 0.31 -8.65
CA LEU A 76 13.19 0.70 -7.98
C LEU A 76 12.00 0.67 -8.93
N VAL A 77 12.13 1.22 -10.14
CA VAL A 77 11.07 1.22 -11.16
C VAL A 77 10.61 -0.20 -11.50
N LYS A 78 11.53 -1.17 -11.54
CA LYS A 78 11.22 -2.60 -11.78
C LYS A 78 10.42 -3.26 -10.65
N VAL A 79 10.36 -2.64 -9.47
CA VAL A 79 9.56 -3.11 -8.34
C VAL A 79 8.26 -2.31 -8.24
N VAL A 80 8.32 -0.98 -8.38
CA VAL A 80 7.18 -0.08 -8.21
C VAL A 80 6.19 -0.20 -9.36
N ALA A 81 6.64 -0.19 -10.62
CA ALA A 81 5.71 -0.22 -11.76
C ALA A 81 4.81 -1.49 -11.78
N PRO A 82 5.36 -2.72 -11.62
CA PRO A 82 4.50 -3.91 -11.55
C PRO A 82 3.60 -3.94 -10.31
N PHE A 83 3.99 -3.28 -9.22
CA PHE A 83 3.15 -3.16 -8.03
C PHE A 83 1.95 -2.24 -8.30
N TYR A 84 2.13 -1.12 -8.99
CA TYR A 84 1.04 -0.24 -9.39
C TYR A 84 0.07 -0.90 -10.37
N GLU A 85 0.59 -1.55 -11.42
CA GLU A 85 -0.25 -2.36 -12.33
C GLU A 85 -1.07 -3.42 -11.54
N ASN A 86 -0.45 -4.02 -10.53
CA ASN A 86 -1.10 -5.01 -9.69
C ASN A 86 -2.22 -4.44 -8.79
N LEU A 87 -2.07 -3.20 -8.33
CA LEU A 87 -3.09 -2.47 -7.57
C LEU A 87 -4.24 -1.99 -8.46
N GLU A 88 -3.94 -1.49 -9.65
CA GLU A 88 -4.95 -1.11 -10.65
C GLU A 88 -5.81 -2.33 -11.01
N GLU A 89 -5.18 -3.46 -11.36
CA GLU A 89 -5.91 -4.69 -11.65
C GLU A 89 -6.73 -5.21 -10.46
N PHE A 90 -6.26 -4.98 -9.22
CA PHE A 90 -7.02 -5.33 -8.02
C PHE A 90 -8.24 -4.43 -7.90
N ASN A 91 -8.07 -3.13 -8.01
CA ASN A 91 -9.14 -2.16 -7.85
C ASN A 91 -10.20 -2.30 -8.95
N GLU A 92 -9.80 -2.53 -10.20
CA GLU A 92 -10.71 -2.78 -11.31
C GLU A 92 -11.61 -4.00 -11.07
N LYS A 93 -11.07 -5.09 -10.47
CA LYS A 93 -11.86 -6.29 -10.10
C LYS A 93 -12.91 -5.99 -9.04
N HIS A 94 -12.74 -4.89 -8.31
CA HIS A 94 -13.64 -4.39 -7.28
C HIS A 94 -14.33 -3.10 -7.71
N ALA A 95 -14.56 -2.93 -9.02
CA ALA A 95 -15.28 -1.81 -9.61
C ALA A 95 -14.69 -0.41 -9.31
N ASN A 96 -13.39 -0.36 -9.06
CA ASN A 96 -12.64 0.85 -8.68
C ASN A 96 -13.14 1.53 -7.40
N ALA A 97 -13.71 0.76 -6.48
CA ALA A 97 -14.30 1.29 -5.25
C ALA A 97 -13.39 1.16 -4.01
N VAL A 98 -12.28 0.42 -4.10
CA VAL A 98 -11.41 0.16 -2.95
C VAL A 98 -10.29 1.20 -2.84
N LEU A 99 -9.70 1.58 -3.97
CA LEU A 99 -8.64 2.58 -4.07
C LEU A 99 -9.15 3.79 -4.86
N GLU A 100 -9.71 4.77 -4.17
CA GLU A 100 -10.08 6.06 -4.74
C GLU A 100 -8.84 6.99 -4.81
N PRO A 101 -8.92 8.19 -5.39
CA PRO A 101 -7.77 9.09 -5.50
C PRO A 101 -7.02 9.34 -4.19
N GLU A 102 -7.76 9.40 -3.08
CA GLU A 102 -7.22 9.58 -1.73
C GLU A 102 -6.35 8.39 -1.31
N GLU A 103 -6.85 7.15 -1.41
CA GLU A 103 -6.08 5.96 -1.06
C GLU A 103 -4.87 5.76 -1.96
N LYS A 104 -4.99 6.12 -3.24
CA LYS A 104 -3.84 6.07 -4.17
C LYS A 104 -2.74 7.02 -3.72
N ALA A 105 -3.08 8.25 -3.33
CA ALA A 105 -2.11 9.23 -2.85
C ALA A 105 -1.42 8.78 -1.54
N ASP A 106 -2.15 8.11 -0.65
CA ASP A 106 -1.58 7.52 0.57
C ASP A 106 -0.62 6.38 0.24
N ILE A 107 -0.97 5.52 -0.73
CA ILE A 107 -0.08 4.45 -1.22
C ILE A 107 1.17 5.04 -1.88
N GLU A 108 1.06 6.08 -2.71
CA GLU A 108 2.23 6.74 -3.30
C GLU A 108 3.16 7.31 -2.23
N THR A 109 2.59 7.92 -1.19
CA THR A 109 3.35 8.42 -0.04
C THR A 109 4.08 7.29 0.69
N LEU A 110 3.40 6.16 0.90
CA LEU A 110 4.01 4.95 1.48
C LEU A 110 5.14 4.42 0.59
N VAL A 111 4.92 4.29 -0.71
CA VAL A 111 5.91 3.81 -1.69
C VAL A 111 7.14 4.70 -1.69
N PHE A 112 6.97 6.02 -1.76
CA PHE A 112 8.09 6.95 -1.76
C PHE A 112 8.93 6.82 -0.49
N ARG A 113 8.27 6.76 0.68
CA ARG A 113 8.96 6.65 1.98
C ARG A 113 9.64 5.28 2.14
N ALA A 114 9.01 4.21 1.69
CA ALA A 114 9.58 2.87 1.74
C ALA A 114 10.76 2.71 0.77
N ALA A 115 10.65 3.26 -0.44
CA ALA A 115 11.77 3.32 -1.39
C ALA A 115 12.93 4.14 -0.80
N ALA A 116 12.67 5.29 -0.18
CA ALA A 116 13.70 6.09 0.48
C ALA A 116 14.39 5.34 1.64
N ALA A 117 13.68 4.44 2.33
CA ALA A 117 14.24 3.61 3.39
C ALA A 117 15.27 2.57 2.90
N THR A 118 15.32 2.29 1.60
CA THR A 118 16.40 1.48 0.98
C THR A 118 17.75 2.21 0.94
N GLY A 119 17.79 3.52 1.21
CA GLY A 119 18.98 4.37 1.03
C GLY A 119 19.09 4.99 -0.36
N ALA A 120 18.13 4.71 -1.26
CA ALA A 120 18.04 5.31 -2.58
C ALA A 120 18.23 6.84 -2.55
N THR A 121 18.97 7.35 -3.54
CA THR A 121 19.22 8.79 -3.68
C THR A 121 17.98 9.55 -4.15
N ASP A 122 17.92 10.86 -3.91
CA ASP A 122 16.87 11.70 -4.46
C ASP A 122 16.76 11.59 -5.99
N GLU A 123 17.87 11.38 -6.71
CA GLU A 123 17.86 11.16 -8.15
C GLU A 123 17.12 9.88 -8.52
N ALA A 124 17.43 8.76 -7.85
CA ALA A 124 16.74 7.49 -8.03
C ALA A 124 15.26 7.56 -7.65
N LEU A 125 14.91 8.28 -6.58
CA LEU A 125 13.52 8.46 -6.13
C LEU A 125 12.68 9.30 -7.10
N ASN A 126 13.29 10.24 -7.83
CA ASN A 126 12.60 11.04 -8.85
C ASN A 126 12.27 10.25 -10.12
N GLU A 127 12.78 9.02 -10.27
CA GLU A 127 12.47 8.12 -11.39
C GLU A 127 11.23 7.24 -11.12
N LEU A 128 10.71 7.25 -9.89
CA LEU A 128 9.54 6.44 -9.54
C LEU A 128 8.33 6.84 -10.40
N PRO A 129 7.56 5.85 -10.92
CA PRO A 129 6.31 6.15 -11.60
C PRO A 129 5.26 6.70 -10.62
N GLU A 130 4.20 7.28 -11.16
CA GLU A 130 2.98 7.66 -10.44
C GLU A 130 1.94 6.54 -10.58
N LEU A 131 1.02 6.45 -9.62
CA LEU A 131 -0.11 5.52 -9.64
C LEU A 131 -1.31 6.21 -10.33
N GLU A 132 -1.74 5.68 -11.49
CA GLU A 132 -2.88 6.23 -12.28
C GLU A 132 -4.24 5.90 -11.64
#